data_AF-A0A166DPY0-F1
#
_entry.id   AF-A0A166DPY0-F1
#
_cell.length_a   1.000
_cell.length_b   1.000
_cell.length_c   1.000
_cell.angle_alpha   90.00
_cell.angle_beta   90.00
_cell.angle_gamma   90.00
#
_symmetry.space_group_name_H-M   'P 1'
#
loop_
_entity.id
_entity.type
_entity.pdbx_description
1 polymer ?
#
loop_
_entity_poly.entity_id
_entity_poly.type
_entity_poly.pdbx_seq_one_letter_code
_entity_poly.pdbx_strand_id
1 'polypeptide(L)'
;LIYLYIVRNDRAILHVPPELDALGISRYTPAIAREALSALLEEEKRGEAEKGDIKVSSGMPGRTGRRYIVVGGTGFLGGWIVLQLLERGEDPKNIRIIDSHAPSRADLTTGPAKDVQLIQVDITGSAALTDAFLAPWPSSSSPTPGLTVFHTAANIRFYERHPALLPRSLDVNARGTQNVVDAARKAGATVLVYTSSASIQVKSTRFLLWPWEKAPDKYVQVFRDGQEESEDMGVIKGEVKKREDYFSNYAISKVQGEGIVRRANGTSSGAGEIRTGCIRPANGVFGPGGDILAGGYLVRQTTPTWVSAIVHNFIYVKNAAHGHLCYEARLLSPAQSSPDLSGQAFTITDPNPPPSYGDVYTVLSSLSPTTFPTISPTLMLLVSHAIEHVYLARQLLLLSPVRLLRALGQLVPAVTGDIVNLQPSLFNLTQVHLVWDDSRARELLGYTPRYTTLRGLCETVRAHQLGADRDDRRSKLGGGISLGWGLFGAERAVEDV
;
A
#
# COMPACT_ATOMS: atom_id res chain seq x y z
N LEU A 1 11.06 27.47 -28.19
CA LEU A 1 12.02 27.14 -27.10
C LEU A 1 11.43 26.15 -26.08
N ILE A 2 10.28 26.44 -25.45
CA ILE A 2 9.64 25.54 -24.45
C ILE A 2 9.39 24.13 -25.00
N TYR A 3 8.80 24.01 -26.20
CA TYR A 3 8.57 22.71 -26.83
C TYR A 3 9.87 21.91 -27.02
N LEU A 4 10.93 22.56 -27.51
CA LEU A 4 12.25 21.91 -27.69
C LEU A 4 12.85 21.46 -26.35
N TYR A 5 12.67 22.25 -25.30
CA TYR A 5 13.07 21.86 -23.95
C TYR A 5 12.30 20.62 -23.47
N ILE A 6 10.97 20.60 -23.63
CA ILE A 6 10.11 19.47 -23.25
C ILE A 6 10.57 18.20 -23.97
N VAL A 7 10.74 18.24 -25.29
CA VAL A 7 11.19 17.08 -26.07
C VAL A 7 12.57 16.60 -25.63
N ARG A 8 13.50 17.51 -25.35
CA ARG A 8 14.84 17.15 -24.85
C ARG A 8 14.77 16.51 -23.46
N ASN A 9 14.01 17.10 -22.55
CA ASN A 9 13.90 16.64 -21.18
C ASN A 9 13.17 15.29 -21.11
N ASP A 10 12.13 15.09 -21.92
CA ASP A 10 11.44 13.81 -22.06
C ASP A 10 12.40 12.70 -22.47
N ARG A 11 13.28 12.93 -23.45
CA ARG A 11 14.31 11.94 -23.83
C ARG A 11 15.23 11.57 -22.68
N ALA A 12 15.53 12.52 -21.79
CA ALA A 12 16.38 12.29 -20.63
C ALA A 12 15.67 11.56 -19.48
N ILE A 13 14.34 11.54 -19.44
CA ILE A 13 13.55 10.90 -18.36
C ILE A 13 12.62 9.77 -18.85
N LEU A 14 12.64 9.43 -20.14
CA LEU A 14 11.92 8.31 -20.76
C LEU A 14 12.89 7.26 -21.31
N HIS A 15 13.80 6.79 -20.48
CA HIS A 15 14.65 5.66 -20.84
C HIS A 15 14.86 4.75 -19.64
N VAL A 16 15.19 3.49 -19.91
CA VAL A 16 15.67 2.56 -18.88
C VAL A 16 17.19 2.73 -18.80
N PRO A 17 17.75 3.12 -17.65
CA PRO A 17 19.20 3.20 -17.48
C PRO A 17 19.87 1.83 -17.71
N PRO A 18 21.03 1.77 -18.40
CA PRO A 18 21.71 0.50 -18.72
C PRO A 18 22.10 -0.34 -17.49
N GLU A 19 22.29 0.29 -16.34
CA GLU A 19 22.55 -0.39 -15.07
C GLU A 19 21.42 -1.33 -14.62
N LEU A 20 20.19 -1.13 -15.10
CA LEU A 20 19.07 -2.03 -14.84
C LEU A 20 19.06 -3.27 -15.73
N ASP A 21 19.82 -3.29 -16.83
CA ASP A 21 19.90 -4.46 -17.72
C ASP A 21 20.54 -5.66 -16.98
N ALA A 22 21.40 -5.37 -15.99
CA ALA A 22 22.04 -6.38 -15.14
C ALA A 22 21.07 -7.14 -14.22
N LEU A 23 19.83 -6.65 -14.04
CA LEU A 23 18.84 -7.27 -13.16
C LEU A 23 18.10 -8.46 -13.81
N GLY A 24 18.41 -8.80 -15.06
CA GLY A 24 17.80 -9.94 -15.75
C GLY A 24 16.29 -9.76 -15.97
N ILE A 25 15.86 -8.53 -16.25
CA ILE A 25 14.43 -8.19 -16.42
C ILE A 25 13.91 -8.80 -17.71
N SER A 26 13.15 -9.90 -17.59
CA SER A 26 12.42 -10.49 -18.70
C SER A 26 11.22 -9.62 -19.07
N ARG A 27 11.18 -9.13 -20.31
CA ARG A 27 10.05 -8.35 -20.83
C ARG A 27 8.81 -9.20 -21.02
N TYR A 28 7.65 -8.65 -20.65
CA TYR A 28 6.37 -9.34 -20.84
C TYR A 28 5.93 -9.19 -22.29
N THR A 29 5.40 -10.28 -22.86
CA THR A 29 4.83 -10.28 -24.20
C THR A 29 3.36 -10.69 -24.14
N PRO A 30 2.56 -10.34 -25.16
CA PRO A 30 1.16 -10.78 -25.23
C PRO A 30 1.00 -12.31 -25.20
N ALA A 31 1.98 -13.06 -25.74
CA ALA A 31 1.98 -14.51 -25.70
C ALA A 31 2.14 -15.03 -24.26
N ILE A 32 3.15 -14.53 -23.53
CA ILE A 32 3.40 -14.87 -22.12
C ILE A 32 2.20 -14.54 -21.25
N ALA A 33 1.56 -13.37 -21.47
CA ALA A 33 0.38 -12.97 -20.71
C ALA A 33 -0.81 -13.93 -20.92
N ARG A 34 -1.08 -14.32 -22.16
CA ARG A 34 -2.16 -15.27 -22.49
C ARG A 34 -1.88 -16.67 -21.95
N GLU A 35 -0.65 -17.15 -22.08
CA GLU A 35 -0.23 -18.44 -21.53
C GLU A 35 -0.38 -18.48 -20.01
N ALA A 36 0.05 -17.43 -19.31
CA ALA A 36 -0.10 -17.33 -17.86
C ALA A 36 -1.58 -17.33 -17.42
N LEU A 37 -2.46 -16.64 -18.15
CA LEU A 37 -3.89 -16.68 -17.88
C LEU A 37 -4.49 -18.07 -18.15
N SER A 38 -4.09 -18.74 -19.24
CA SER A 38 -4.52 -20.11 -19.53
C SER A 38 -4.09 -21.10 -18.45
N ALA A 39 -2.84 -21.04 -18.00
CA ALA A 39 -2.35 -21.88 -16.91
C ALA A 39 -3.16 -21.66 -15.62
N LEU A 40 -3.48 -20.41 -15.30
CA LEU A 40 -4.32 -20.04 -14.17
C LEU A 40 -5.75 -20.59 -14.28
N LEU A 41 -6.34 -20.55 -15.48
CA LEU A 41 -7.66 -21.13 -15.75
C LEU A 41 -7.68 -22.65 -15.54
N GLU A 42 -6.63 -23.35 -15.97
CA GLU A 42 -6.51 -24.80 -15.77
C GLU A 42 -6.27 -25.17 -14.29
N GLU A 43 -5.47 -24.38 -13.57
CA GLU A 43 -5.29 -24.55 -12.11
C GLU A 43 -6.62 -24.42 -11.36
N GLU A 44 -7.45 -23.43 -11.70
CA GLU A 44 -8.75 -23.24 -11.05
C GLU A 44 -9.71 -24.39 -11.36
N LYS A 45 -9.79 -24.86 -12.61
CA LYS A 45 -10.62 -26.02 -12.96
C LYS A 45 -10.23 -27.26 -12.17
N ARG A 46 -8.93 -27.50 -12.01
CA ARG A 46 -8.42 -28.62 -11.20
C ARG A 46 -8.75 -28.43 -9.72
N GLY A 47 -8.57 -27.23 -9.18
CA GLY A 47 -8.92 -26.91 -7.80
C GLY A 47 -10.41 -27.06 -7.50
N GLU A 48 -11.29 -26.74 -8.46
CA GLU A 48 -12.73 -26.97 -8.35
C GLU A 48 -13.10 -28.46 -8.34
N ALA A 49 -12.38 -29.29 -9.10
CA ALA A 49 -12.54 -30.75 -9.07
C ALA A 49 -12.05 -31.38 -7.75
N GLU A 50 -11.11 -30.73 -7.06
CA GLU A 50 -10.50 -31.19 -5.80
C GLU A 50 -11.14 -30.60 -4.52
N LYS A 51 -12.18 -29.75 -4.63
CA LYS A 51 -12.86 -29.00 -3.53
C LYS A 51 -13.44 -29.84 -2.37
N GLY A 52 -13.29 -31.17 -2.37
CA GLY A 52 -13.69 -32.05 -1.27
C GLY A 52 -12.76 -32.00 -0.05
N ASP A 53 -11.50 -31.59 -0.21
CA ASP A 53 -10.51 -31.53 0.86
C ASP A 53 -9.96 -30.10 1.03
N ILE A 54 -10.18 -29.48 2.20
CA ILE A 54 -9.57 -28.20 2.56
C ILE A 54 -8.07 -28.42 2.76
N LYS A 55 -7.29 -28.26 1.68
CA LYS A 55 -5.83 -28.21 1.78
C LYS A 55 -5.40 -26.81 2.21
N VAL A 56 -4.85 -26.69 3.41
CA VAL A 56 -4.09 -25.51 3.83
C VAL A 56 -3.03 -25.25 2.77
N SER A 57 -3.02 -24.06 2.19
CA SER A 57 -2.14 -23.77 1.05
C SER A 57 -0.67 -23.83 1.49
N SER A 58 0.08 -24.73 0.86
CA SER A 58 1.47 -25.11 1.21
C SER A 58 2.38 -23.90 1.44
N GLY A 59 2.96 -23.79 2.63
CA GLY A 59 3.86 -22.70 3.03
C GLY A 59 3.19 -21.54 3.78
N MET A 60 1.90 -21.65 4.16
CA MET A 60 1.26 -20.64 5.02
C MET A 60 1.61 -20.99 6.46
N PRO A 61 1.87 -20.00 7.34
CA PRO A 61 1.97 -20.30 8.75
C PRO A 61 0.71 -21.01 9.24
N GLY A 62 0.90 -22.06 10.05
CA GLY A 62 -0.21 -22.88 10.54
C GLY A 62 -1.19 -22.08 11.42
N ARG A 63 -2.37 -22.67 11.65
CA ARG A 63 -3.37 -22.15 12.60
C ARG A 63 -2.76 -21.97 13.98
N THR A 64 -3.02 -20.83 14.62
CA THR A 64 -2.53 -20.54 15.98
C THR A 64 -3.64 -20.60 17.03
N GLY A 65 -4.92 -20.44 16.63
CA GLY A 65 -6.05 -20.42 17.56
C GLY A 65 -6.14 -19.16 18.42
N ARG A 66 -5.32 -18.15 18.14
CA ARG A 66 -5.31 -16.85 18.83
C ARG A 66 -6.54 -16.02 18.46
N ARG A 67 -6.72 -14.92 19.19
CA ARG A 67 -7.62 -13.82 18.81
C ARG A 67 -6.87 -12.83 17.91
N TYR A 68 -7.60 -12.23 16.98
CA TYR A 68 -7.08 -11.31 15.98
C TYR A 68 -7.91 -10.05 15.93
N ILE A 69 -7.27 -8.89 16.06
CA ILE A 69 -7.86 -7.62 15.67
C ILE A 69 -7.15 -7.12 14.42
N VAL A 70 -7.90 -6.95 13.33
CA VAL A 70 -7.41 -6.36 12.08
C VAL A 70 -7.95 -4.93 11.98
N VAL A 71 -7.09 -3.96 12.28
CA VAL A 71 -7.40 -2.54 12.15
C VAL A 71 -7.19 -2.12 10.70
N GLY A 72 -8.20 -1.53 10.07
CA GLY A 72 -8.23 -1.34 8.62
C GLY A 72 -8.67 -2.60 7.86
N GLY A 73 -9.34 -3.54 8.55
CA GLY A 73 -9.65 -4.87 8.03
C GLY A 73 -10.72 -4.91 6.93
N THR A 74 -11.45 -3.81 6.67
CA THR A 74 -12.33 -3.73 5.50
C THR A 74 -11.63 -3.14 4.28
N GLY A 75 -10.44 -2.57 4.48
CA GLY A 75 -9.58 -2.05 3.42
C GLY A 75 -8.92 -3.12 2.55
N PHE A 76 -8.16 -2.67 1.56
CA PHE A 76 -7.56 -3.54 0.54
C PHE A 76 -6.65 -4.64 1.12
N LEU A 77 -5.56 -4.26 1.80
CA LEU A 77 -4.65 -5.24 2.42
C LEU A 77 -5.27 -5.91 3.64
N GLY A 78 -5.93 -5.15 4.52
CA GLY A 78 -6.53 -5.68 5.74
C GLY A 78 -7.56 -6.77 5.48
N GLY A 79 -8.39 -6.60 4.44
CA GLY A 79 -9.34 -7.63 4.00
C GLY A 79 -8.64 -8.92 3.55
N TRP A 80 -7.52 -8.81 2.82
CA TRP A 80 -6.74 -9.99 2.44
C TRP A 80 -6.06 -10.68 3.64
N ILE A 81 -5.67 -9.93 4.68
CA ILE A 81 -5.20 -10.53 5.95
C ILE A 81 -6.34 -11.31 6.61
N VAL A 82 -7.55 -10.75 6.69
CA VAL A 82 -8.74 -11.46 7.23
C VAL A 82 -9.00 -12.75 6.45
N LEU A 83 -9.00 -12.68 5.12
CA LEU A 83 -9.23 -13.84 4.27
C LEU A 83 -8.16 -14.92 4.45
N GLN A 84 -6.88 -14.56 4.58
CA GLN A 84 -5.82 -15.55 4.81
C GLN A 84 -5.83 -16.13 6.23
N LEU A 85 -6.27 -15.36 7.24
CA LEU A 85 -6.52 -15.91 8.58
C LEU A 85 -7.59 -16.99 8.54
N LEU A 86 -8.68 -16.75 7.80
CA LEU A 86 -9.74 -17.74 7.58
C LEU A 86 -9.23 -18.93 6.75
N GLU A 87 -8.44 -18.68 5.70
CA GLU A 87 -7.86 -19.72 4.83
C GLU A 87 -6.94 -20.68 5.60
N ARG A 88 -6.14 -20.17 6.57
CA ARG A 88 -5.31 -21.03 7.42
C ARG A 88 -6.08 -21.76 8.53
N GLY A 89 -7.41 -21.58 8.58
CA GLY A 89 -8.31 -22.30 9.47
C GLY A 89 -8.58 -21.63 10.82
N GLU A 90 -8.34 -20.32 10.95
CA GLU A 90 -8.77 -19.60 12.16
C GLU A 90 -10.29 -19.55 12.27
N ASP A 91 -10.79 -19.58 13.51
CA ASP A 91 -12.23 -19.45 13.77
C ASP A 91 -12.66 -17.99 13.51
N PRO A 92 -13.65 -17.71 12.63
CA PRO A 92 -14.20 -16.37 12.44
C PRO A 92 -14.54 -15.64 13.74
N LYS A 93 -14.98 -16.35 14.79
CA LYS A 93 -15.33 -15.77 16.10
C LYS A 93 -14.12 -15.26 16.87
N ASN A 94 -12.92 -15.69 16.50
CA ASN A 94 -11.66 -15.19 17.04
C ASN A 94 -11.09 -14.03 16.21
N ILE A 95 -11.76 -13.62 15.13
CA ILE A 95 -11.33 -12.49 14.30
C ILE A 95 -12.30 -11.32 14.52
N ARG A 96 -11.73 -10.13 14.70
CA ARG A 96 -12.45 -8.86 14.79
C ARG A 96 -11.85 -7.87 13.82
N ILE A 97 -12.70 -7.22 13.05
CA ILE A 97 -12.35 -6.09 12.19
C ILE A 97 -12.71 -4.81 12.92
N ILE A 98 -11.75 -3.88 12.97
CA ILE A 98 -11.99 -2.48 13.36
C ILE A 98 -11.70 -1.61 12.15
N ASP A 99 -12.70 -0.89 11.68
CA ASP A 99 -12.55 -0.01 10.53
C ASP A 99 -13.55 1.16 10.61
N SER A 100 -13.19 2.28 10.02
CA SER A 100 -14.09 3.42 9.82
C SER A 100 -15.24 3.14 8.84
N HIS A 101 -15.10 2.13 7.98
CA HIS A 101 -16.05 1.81 6.91
C HIS A 101 -16.53 0.35 6.96
N ALA A 102 -17.77 0.12 6.53
CA ALA A 102 -18.28 -1.22 6.27
C ALA A 102 -17.57 -1.87 5.05
N PRO A 103 -17.48 -3.21 4.99
CA PRO A 103 -16.90 -3.92 3.85
C PRO A 103 -17.64 -3.60 2.55
N SER A 104 -16.90 -3.21 1.51
CA SER A 104 -17.40 -3.07 0.14
C SER A 104 -17.23 -4.33 -0.70
N ARG A 105 -16.29 -5.20 -0.32
CA ARG A 105 -15.95 -6.41 -1.09
C ARG A 105 -16.85 -7.57 -0.71
N ALA A 106 -17.37 -8.28 -1.72
CA ALA A 106 -18.27 -9.43 -1.52
C ALA A 106 -17.60 -10.63 -0.83
N ASP A 107 -16.28 -10.81 -0.99
CA ASP A 107 -15.52 -11.88 -0.34
C ASP A 107 -15.40 -11.68 1.19
N LEU A 108 -15.58 -10.45 1.67
CA LEU A 108 -15.64 -10.12 3.11
C LEU A 108 -17.05 -10.25 3.71
N THR A 109 -18.09 -10.46 2.90
CA THR A 109 -19.49 -10.57 3.36
C THR A 109 -20.11 -11.94 3.10
N THR A 110 -19.33 -12.89 2.60
CA THR A 110 -19.77 -14.25 2.25
C THR A 110 -18.92 -15.31 2.96
N GLY A 111 -19.33 -16.58 2.88
CA GLY A 111 -18.59 -17.69 3.49
C GLY A 111 -18.36 -17.51 5.00
N PRO A 112 -17.20 -17.93 5.54
CA PRO A 112 -16.82 -17.70 6.93
C PRO A 112 -16.58 -16.22 7.30
N ALA A 113 -16.29 -15.36 6.32
CA ALA A 113 -16.01 -13.94 6.57
C ALA A 113 -17.23 -13.18 7.10
N LYS A 114 -18.45 -13.60 6.73
CA LYS A 114 -19.70 -13.02 7.24
C LYS A 114 -19.86 -13.15 8.77
N ASP A 115 -19.19 -14.14 9.36
CA ASP A 115 -19.27 -14.46 10.79
C ASP A 115 -18.18 -13.74 11.61
N VAL A 116 -17.29 -12.97 10.94
CA VAL A 116 -16.27 -12.15 11.57
C VAL A 116 -16.91 -10.88 12.15
N GLN A 117 -16.61 -10.58 13.41
CA GLN A 117 -17.16 -9.41 14.09
C GLN A 117 -16.58 -8.12 13.48
N LEU A 118 -17.45 -7.21 13.04
CA LEU A 118 -17.08 -5.86 12.62
C LEU A 118 -17.48 -4.85 13.69
N ILE A 119 -16.56 -3.96 14.06
CA ILE A 119 -16.83 -2.79 14.90
C ILE A 119 -16.39 -1.55 14.14
N GLN A 120 -17.36 -0.70 13.78
CA GLN A 120 -17.08 0.48 12.96
C GLN A 120 -16.60 1.66 13.82
N VAL A 121 -15.31 1.99 13.75
CA VAL A 121 -14.67 3.04 14.55
C VAL A 121 -13.53 3.71 13.77
N ASP A 122 -13.44 5.04 13.86
CA ASP A 122 -12.27 5.80 13.44
C ASP A 122 -11.16 5.73 14.50
N ILE A 123 -9.96 5.32 14.09
CA ILE A 123 -8.78 5.19 14.95
C ILE A 123 -8.32 6.53 15.55
N THR A 124 -8.76 7.67 15.03
CA THR A 124 -8.49 8.98 15.63
C THR A 124 -9.25 9.19 16.94
N GLY A 125 -10.37 8.48 17.16
CA GLY A 125 -11.17 8.51 18.38
C GLY A 125 -10.68 7.51 19.44
N SER A 126 -9.75 7.94 20.30
CA SER A 126 -9.07 7.07 21.29
C SER A 126 -10.01 6.28 22.23
N ALA A 127 -11.08 6.91 22.73
CA ALA A 127 -12.03 6.26 23.65
C ALA A 127 -12.83 5.15 22.95
N ALA A 128 -13.50 5.48 21.84
CA ALA A 128 -14.27 4.51 21.05
C ALA A 128 -13.38 3.37 20.52
N LEU A 129 -12.13 3.66 20.17
CA LEU A 129 -11.16 2.64 19.76
C LEU A 129 -10.81 1.69 20.91
N THR A 130 -10.57 2.24 22.11
CA THR A 130 -10.32 1.42 23.30
C THR A 130 -11.52 0.51 23.59
N ASP A 131 -12.74 1.03 23.52
CA ASP A 131 -13.97 0.24 23.72
C ASP A 131 -14.11 -0.87 22.67
N ALA A 132 -13.80 -0.59 21.40
CA ALA A 132 -13.80 -1.59 20.33
C ALA A 132 -12.79 -2.72 20.56
N PHE A 133 -11.60 -2.39 21.09
CA PHE A 133 -10.59 -3.38 21.46
C PHE A 133 -11.02 -4.23 22.66
N LEU A 134 -11.68 -3.63 23.65
CA LEU A 134 -12.15 -4.29 24.87
C LEU A 134 -13.52 -4.98 24.74
N ALA A 135 -14.21 -4.78 23.62
CA ALA A 135 -15.52 -5.38 23.38
C ALA A 135 -15.49 -6.90 23.60
N PRO A 136 -16.56 -7.48 24.16
CA PRO A 136 -16.61 -8.92 24.45
C PRO A 136 -16.45 -9.73 23.16
N TRP A 137 -15.67 -10.80 23.25
CA TRP A 137 -15.54 -11.77 22.16
C TRP A 137 -16.77 -12.69 22.15
N PRO A 138 -17.25 -13.13 20.97
CA PRO A 138 -18.27 -14.17 20.90
C PRO A 138 -17.84 -15.39 21.71
N SER A 139 -18.79 -16.08 22.36
CA SER A 139 -18.53 -17.25 23.20
C SER A 139 -17.69 -18.29 22.45
N SER A 140 -16.40 -18.34 22.76
CA SER A 140 -15.45 -19.32 22.24
C SER A 140 -15.35 -20.45 23.25
N SER A 141 -15.42 -21.69 22.76
CA SER A 141 -15.40 -22.89 23.60
C SER A 141 -14.01 -23.23 24.16
N SER A 142 -12.95 -22.53 23.72
CA SER A 142 -11.57 -22.85 24.07
C SER A 142 -10.82 -21.63 24.63
N PRO A 143 -9.92 -21.83 25.62
CA PRO A 143 -8.98 -20.80 26.04
C PRO A 143 -8.16 -20.32 24.84
N THR A 144 -8.01 -19.00 24.68
CA THR A 144 -7.25 -18.43 23.56
C THR A 144 -5.79 -18.16 23.97
N PRO A 145 -4.78 -18.56 23.18
CA PRO A 145 -3.36 -18.39 23.54
C PRO A 145 -2.86 -16.92 23.64
N GLY A 146 -3.68 -15.96 23.23
CA GLY A 146 -3.40 -14.53 23.31
C GLY A 146 -4.06 -13.74 22.19
N LEU A 147 -3.73 -12.45 22.12
CA LEU A 147 -4.24 -11.51 21.13
C LEU A 147 -3.11 -11.02 20.20
N THR A 148 -3.36 -11.11 18.89
CA THR A 148 -2.55 -10.56 17.80
C THR A 148 -3.28 -9.37 17.17
N VAL A 149 -2.57 -8.28 16.90
CA VAL A 149 -3.11 -7.10 16.21
C VAL A 149 -2.39 -6.90 14.88
N PHE A 150 -3.15 -6.82 13.79
CA PHE A 150 -2.66 -6.35 12.49
C PHE A 150 -3.15 -4.93 12.26
N HIS A 151 -2.25 -3.95 12.22
CA HIS A 151 -2.58 -2.55 11.98
C HIS A 151 -2.25 -2.15 10.54
N THR A 152 -3.30 -2.08 9.72
CA THR A 152 -3.22 -1.76 8.28
C THR A 152 -3.89 -0.43 7.92
N ALA A 153 -4.58 0.21 8.87
CA ALA A 153 -5.26 1.47 8.63
C ALA A 153 -4.26 2.60 8.39
N ALA A 154 -4.47 3.34 7.30
CA ALA A 154 -3.65 4.48 6.92
C ALA A 154 -4.42 5.45 6.02
N ASN A 155 -4.13 6.74 6.16
CA ASN A 155 -4.50 7.77 5.21
C ASN A 155 -3.38 7.96 4.18
N ILE A 156 -3.65 7.65 2.91
CA ILE A 156 -2.63 7.62 1.85
C ILE A 156 -2.71 8.93 1.04
N ARG A 157 -2.02 9.98 1.52
CA ARG A 157 -1.94 11.31 0.89
C ARG A 157 -0.56 11.58 0.30
N PHE A 158 -0.13 10.75 -0.65
CA PHE A 158 1.21 10.87 -1.26
C PHE A 158 1.38 12.15 -2.10
N TYR A 159 0.29 12.80 -2.50
CA TYR A 159 0.29 13.98 -3.36
C TYR A 159 0.65 15.29 -2.63
N GLU A 160 0.59 15.32 -1.29
CA GLU A 160 0.94 16.52 -0.51
C GLU A 160 2.39 16.47 -0.06
N ARG A 161 3.13 17.57 -0.24
CA ARG A 161 4.48 17.75 0.32
C ARG A 161 4.66 19.03 1.14
N HIS A 162 3.68 19.94 1.12
CA HIS A 162 3.79 21.24 1.78
C HIS A 162 3.66 21.14 3.32
N PRO A 163 4.47 21.89 4.10
CA PRO A 163 4.41 21.98 5.57
C PRO A 163 3.07 22.11 6.23
N ALA A 164 2.30 23.10 5.80
CA ALA A 164 1.00 23.40 6.40
C ALA A 164 0.01 22.23 6.35
N LEU A 165 0.21 21.25 5.47
CA LEU A 165 -0.72 20.13 5.26
C LEU A 165 -0.28 18.84 5.94
N LEU A 166 0.91 18.79 6.55
CA LEU A 166 1.42 17.61 7.25
C LEU A 166 0.46 17.06 8.33
N PRO A 167 -0.21 17.89 9.15
CA PRO A 167 -1.14 17.40 10.18
C PRO A 167 -2.20 16.43 9.64
N ARG A 168 -2.70 16.64 8.41
CA ARG A 168 -3.70 15.75 7.78
C ARG A 168 -3.21 14.32 7.59
N SER A 169 -1.92 14.14 7.31
CA SER A 169 -1.31 12.82 7.22
C SER A 169 -1.01 12.25 8.61
N LEU A 170 -0.61 13.09 9.57
CA LEU A 170 -0.25 12.67 10.94
C LEU A 170 -1.46 12.25 11.79
N ASP A 171 -2.62 12.86 11.59
CA ASP A 171 -3.83 12.59 12.38
C ASP A 171 -4.20 11.10 12.39
N VAL A 172 -4.17 10.46 11.23
CA VAL A 172 -4.45 9.01 11.10
C VAL A 172 -3.16 8.19 11.26
N ASN A 173 -2.10 8.52 10.52
CA ASN A 173 -0.94 7.62 10.41
C ASN A 173 -0.02 7.65 11.64
N ALA A 174 -0.02 8.74 12.42
CA ALA A 174 0.77 8.85 13.63
C ALA A 174 -0.12 8.84 14.89
N ARG A 175 -1.01 9.82 15.07
CA ARG A 175 -1.90 9.88 16.24
C ARG A 175 -2.83 8.67 16.30
N GLY A 176 -3.48 8.32 15.19
CA GLY A 176 -4.30 7.10 15.10
C GLY A 176 -3.49 5.82 15.40
N THR A 177 -2.26 5.72 14.89
CA THR A 177 -1.36 4.60 15.22
C THR A 177 -1.00 4.55 16.71
N GLN A 178 -0.77 5.69 17.36
CA GLN A 178 -0.55 5.73 18.81
C GLN A 178 -1.78 5.22 19.57
N ASN A 179 -2.98 5.66 19.19
CA ASN A 179 -4.22 5.17 19.78
C ASN A 179 -4.37 3.64 19.63
N VAL A 180 -4.01 3.07 18.47
CA VAL A 180 -4.02 1.62 18.24
C VAL A 180 -3.04 0.90 19.16
N VAL A 181 -1.81 1.40 19.32
CA VAL A 181 -0.82 0.83 20.24
C VAL A 181 -1.35 0.85 21.68
N ASP A 182 -1.92 1.97 22.12
CA ASP A 182 -2.44 2.12 23.49
C ASP A 182 -3.64 1.18 23.74
N ALA A 183 -4.57 1.10 22.79
CA ALA A 183 -5.71 0.20 22.85
C ALA A 183 -5.29 -1.29 22.83
N ALA A 184 -4.32 -1.65 21.99
CA ALA A 184 -3.76 -2.99 21.91
C ALA A 184 -3.13 -3.42 23.25
N ARG A 185 -2.34 -2.54 23.88
CA ARG A 185 -1.74 -2.81 25.19
C ARG A 185 -2.79 -2.99 26.27
N LYS A 186 -3.82 -2.13 26.31
CA LYS A 186 -4.95 -2.23 27.25
C LYS A 186 -5.73 -3.54 27.07
N ALA A 187 -5.92 -3.99 25.84
CA ALA A 187 -6.60 -5.25 25.52
C ALA A 187 -5.74 -6.50 25.75
N GLY A 188 -4.50 -6.36 26.22
CA GLY A 188 -3.59 -7.48 26.46
C GLY A 188 -3.04 -8.12 25.18
N ALA A 189 -2.88 -7.35 24.10
CA ALA A 189 -2.18 -7.84 22.92
C ALA A 189 -0.72 -8.19 23.26
N THR A 190 -0.26 -9.33 22.78
CA THR A 190 1.15 -9.74 22.93
C THR A 190 1.90 -9.67 21.59
N VAL A 191 1.18 -9.51 20.47
CA VAL A 191 1.75 -9.31 19.14
C VAL A 191 1.07 -8.14 18.45
N LEU A 192 1.84 -7.23 17.85
CA LEU A 192 1.34 -6.18 16.97
C LEU A 192 2.21 -6.05 15.72
N VAL A 193 1.62 -6.33 14.55
CA VAL A 193 2.28 -6.18 13.26
C VAL A 193 1.68 -4.98 12.52
N TYR A 194 2.52 -4.02 12.15
CA TYR A 194 2.14 -2.80 11.46
C TYR A 194 2.50 -2.85 9.98
N THR A 195 1.56 -2.45 9.11
CA THR A 195 1.88 -2.19 7.71
C THR A 195 2.52 -0.81 7.61
N SER A 196 3.84 -0.75 7.44
CA SER A 196 4.58 0.44 7.01
C SER A 196 4.55 0.55 5.47
N SER A 197 5.52 1.22 4.84
CA SER A 197 5.63 1.30 3.40
C SER A 197 7.10 1.34 3.00
N ALA A 198 7.48 0.61 1.94
CA ALA A 198 8.84 0.72 1.41
C ALA A 198 9.14 2.14 0.93
N SER A 199 8.11 2.88 0.48
CA SER A 199 8.23 4.25 -0.04
C SER A 199 8.86 5.25 0.94
N ILE A 200 8.90 4.97 2.25
CA ILE A 200 9.58 5.83 3.23
C ILE A 200 11.09 5.98 2.96
N GLN A 201 11.67 5.04 2.21
CA GLN A 201 13.08 5.04 1.81
C GLN A 201 13.31 5.86 0.52
N VAL A 202 12.26 6.12 -0.28
CA VAL A 202 12.35 6.83 -1.57
C VAL A 202 12.85 8.26 -1.36
N LYS A 203 13.90 8.61 -2.10
CA LYS A 203 14.56 9.92 -2.07
C LYS A 203 14.01 10.80 -3.18
N SER A 204 13.68 12.06 -2.85
CA SER A 204 13.26 13.05 -3.83
C SER A 204 14.35 13.37 -4.86
N THR A 205 13.95 13.67 -6.10
CA THR A 205 14.86 14.16 -7.14
C THR A 205 14.22 15.26 -8.02
N ARG A 206 15.04 15.89 -8.88
CA ARG A 206 14.63 16.91 -9.84
C ARG A 206 14.51 16.30 -11.24
N PHE A 207 13.34 16.51 -11.85
CA PHE A 207 13.03 16.01 -13.19
C PHE A 207 13.11 17.08 -14.29
N LEU A 208 13.25 18.35 -13.93
CA LEU A 208 13.50 19.44 -14.88
C LEU A 208 15.00 19.65 -15.03
N LEU A 209 15.60 19.07 -16.06
CA LEU A 209 17.05 18.94 -16.22
C LEU A 209 17.68 20.12 -16.96
N TRP A 210 18.93 20.43 -16.62
CA TRP A 210 19.76 21.34 -17.40
C TRP A 210 20.13 20.71 -18.75
N PRO A 211 20.48 21.51 -19.79
CA PRO A 211 20.82 21.00 -21.12
C PRO A 211 21.92 19.93 -21.17
N TRP A 212 22.87 19.97 -20.23
CA TRP A 212 24.01 19.05 -20.13
C TRP A 212 23.73 17.78 -19.30
N GLU A 213 22.61 17.74 -18.56
CA GLU A 213 22.21 16.57 -17.77
C GLU A 213 21.49 15.54 -18.64
N LYS A 214 21.88 14.28 -18.51
CA LYS A 214 21.35 13.15 -19.30
C LYS A 214 20.28 12.33 -18.57
N ALA A 215 20.25 12.41 -17.25
CA ALA A 215 19.29 11.74 -16.39
C ALA A 215 19.14 12.55 -15.09
N PRO A 216 18.04 12.38 -14.34
CA PRO A 216 17.92 12.89 -12.97
C PRO A 216 19.02 12.34 -12.06
N ASP A 217 19.38 13.11 -11.04
CA ASP A 217 20.13 12.54 -9.90
C ASP A 217 19.25 11.46 -9.22
N LYS A 218 19.84 10.41 -8.65
CA LYS A 218 19.08 9.31 -8.01
C LYS A 218 17.94 8.74 -8.87
N TYR A 219 18.14 8.67 -10.20
CA TYR A 219 17.13 8.16 -11.14
C TYR A 219 16.85 6.67 -10.94
N VAL A 220 17.88 5.92 -10.55
CA VAL A 220 17.78 4.55 -10.06
C VAL A 220 18.07 4.55 -8.57
N GLN A 221 17.18 3.93 -7.79
CA GLN A 221 17.33 3.77 -6.35
C GLN A 221 17.18 2.29 -6.01
N VAL A 222 18.26 1.69 -5.53
CA VAL A 222 18.32 0.29 -5.09
C VAL A 222 18.34 0.27 -3.57
N PHE A 223 17.35 -0.40 -2.98
CA PHE A 223 17.18 -0.49 -1.53
C PHE A 223 17.46 -1.91 -1.07
N ARG A 224 18.42 -2.05 -0.15
CA ARG A 224 18.75 -3.32 0.49
C ARG A 224 18.32 -3.29 1.94
N ASP A 225 17.38 -4.17 2.28
CA ASP A 225 16.87 -4.31 3.64
C ASP A 225 18.04 -4.64 4.60
N GLY A 226 18.12 -3.91 5.71
CA GLY A 226 19.19 -4.05 6.72
C GLY A 226 20.41 -3.12 6.56
N GLN A 227 20.73 -2.60 5.36
CA GLN A 227 21.81 -1.61 5.21
C GLN A 227 21.43 -0.23 5.76
N GLU A 228 20.13 0.06 5.82
CA GLU A 228 19.59 1.35 6.26
C GLU A 228 19.09 1.32 7.71
N GLU A 229 19.34 0.28 8.53
CA GLU A 229 18.88 0.27 9.93
C GLU A 229 19.42 1.43 10.76
N SER A 230 20.61 1.93 10.45
CA SER A 230 21.20 3.11 11.09
C SER A 230 20.56 4.43 10.60
N GLU A 231 20.22 4.54 9.31
CA GLU A 231 19.54 5.71 8.73
C GLU A 231 18.06 5.75 9.11
N ASP A 232 17.37 4.61 9.10
CA ASP A 232 15.97 4.44 9.51
C ASP A 232 15.80 4.64 11.01
N MET A 233 16.74 4.15 11.84
CA MET A 233 16.75 4.46 13.27
C MET A 233 17.12 5.91 13.53
N GLY A 234 18.01 6.52 12.74
CA GLY A 234 18.26 7.96 12.77
C GLY A 234 17.02 8.75 12.41
N VAL A 235 16.25 8.30 11.42
CA VAL A 235 14.96 8.88 11.01
C VAL A 235 13.86 8.68 12.07
N ILE A 236 13.81 7.52 12.72
CA ILE A 236 12.86 7.20 13.81
C ILE A 236 13.22 7.91 15.13
N LYS A 237 14.51 8.19 15.36
CA LYS A 237 15.04 8.99 16.47
C LYS A 237 15.05 10.50 16.19
N GLY A 238 14.68 10.92 14.98
CA GLY A 238 14.56 12.35 14.60
C GLY A 238 15.86 13.04 14.20
N GLU A 239 16.91 12.28 13.90
CA GLU A 239 18.29 12.77 13.77
C GLU A 239 18.82 12.92 12.34
N VAL A 240 18.20 12.37 11.26
CA VAL A 240 18.97 12.19 10.00
C VAL A 240 18.31 12.64 8.67
N LYS A 241 16.99 12.83 8.53
CA LYS A 241 16.42 13.35 7.26
C LYS A 241 15.88 14.77 7.40
N LYS A 242 16.36 15.69 6.56
CA LYS A 242 15.69 16.98 6.39
C LYS A 242 14.34 16.68 5.76
N ARG A 243 13.33 17.50 6.08
CA ARG A 243 11.99 17.37 5.51
C ARG A 243 12.01 17.25 3.98
N GLU A 244 12.91 18.00 3.35
CA GLU A 244 13.11 18.08 1.90
C GLU A 244 13.54 16.74 1.27
N ASP A 245 14.12 15.83 2.06
CA ASP A 245 14.54 14.51 1.61
C ASP A 245 13.36 13.55 1.42
N TYR A 246 12.22 13.82 2.05
CA TYR A 246 10.99 13.05 1.86
C TYR A 246 10.23 13.50 0.62
N PHE A 247 9.76 12.52 -0.15
CA PHE A 247 8.98 12.81 -1.35
C PHE A 247 7.58 13.39 -1.05
N SER A 248 7.02 13.11 0.13
CA SER A 248 5.68 13.55 0.53
C SER A 248 5.48 13.58 2.05
N ASN A 249 4.42 14.27 2.49
CA ASN A 249 3.94 14.24 3.86
C ASN A 249 3.50 12.83 4.30
N TYR A 250 3.00 12.01 3.36
CA TYR A 250 2.66 10.61 3.62
C TYR A 250 3.88 9.82 4.11
N ALA A 251 5.03 9.94 3.44
CA ALA A 251 6.27 9.26 3.84
C ALA A 251 6.67 9.60 5.28
N ILE A 252 6.67 10.89 5.62
CA ILE A 252 6.95 11.38 6.98
C ILE A 252 5.99 10.75 7.99
N SER A 253 4.70 10.73 7.67
CA SER A 253 3.69 10.19 8.58
C SER A 253 3.81 8.68 8.81
N LYS A 254 4.23 7.91 7.78
CA LYS A 254 4.49 6.47 7.88
C LYS A 254 5.74 6.16 8.68
N VAL A 255 6.79 6.97 8.52
CA VAL A 255 7.98 6.91 9.39
C VAL A 255 7.60 7.11 10.86
N GLN A 256 6.79 8.12 11.16
CA GLN A 256 6.38 8.39 12.55
C GLN A 256 5.53 7.24 13.11
N GLY A 257 4.58 6.72 12.33
CA GLY A 257 3.79 5.54 12.69
C GLY A 257 4.64 4.30 12.94
N GLU A 258 5.61 4.03 12.07
CA GLU A 258 6.56 2.92 12.24
C GLU A 258 7.37 3.09 13.53
N GLY A 259 7.88 4.29 13.78
CA GLY A 259 8.62 4.61 15.00
C GLY A 259 7.81 4.41 16.27
N ILE A 260 6.52 4.78 16.28
CA ILE A 260 5.60 4.54 17.40
C ILE A 260 5.48 3.05 17.70
N VAL A 261 5.24 2.23 16.68
CA VAL A 261 5.08 0.78 16.83
C VAL A 261 6.37 0.11 17.28
N ARG A 262 7.51 0.49 16.70
CA ARG A 262 8.82 -0.08 17.06
C ARG A 262 9.22 0.28 18.49
N ARG A 263 8.92 1.50 18.96
CA ARG A 263 9.15 1.91 20.36
C ARG A 263 8.25 1.20 21.36
N ALA A 264 7.10 0.68 20.93
CA ALA A 264 6.22 -0.09 21.79
C ALA A 264 6.73 -1.52 22.06
N ASN A 265 7.72 -2.00 21.31
CA ASN A 265 8.29 -3.34 21.49
C ASN A 265 8.84 -3.54 22.91
N GLY A 266 8.50 -4.66 23.55
CA GLY A 266 8.94 -5.00 24.91
C GLY A 266 8.23 -4.20 26.02
N THR A 267 7.27 -3.34 25.68
CA THR A 267 6.48 -2.63 26.71
C THR A 267 5.40 -3.52 27.30
N SER A 268 5.00 -3.27 28.54
CA SER A 268 3.96 -4.06 29.21
C SER A 268 2.59 -3.89 28.54
N SER A 269 1.91 -5.02 28.28
CA SER A 269 0.50 -5.11 27.95
C SER A 269 -0.26 -5.78 29.10
N GLY A 270 -1.59 -5.70 29.09
CA GLY A 270 -2.43 -6.33 30.12
C GLY A 270 -2.27 -7.85 30.28
N ALA A 271 -1.53 -8.52 29.38
CA ALA A 271 -1.28 -9.96 29.40
C ALA A 271 0.23 -10.32 29.36
N GLY A 272 1.15 -9.36 29.50
CA GLY A 272 2.59 -9.62 29.46
C GLY A 272 3.37 -8.49 28.79
N GLU A 273 4.25 -8.82 27.86
CA GLU A 273 4.96 -7.87 27.01
C GLU A 273 4.41 -7.90 25.58
N ILE A 274 4.36 -6.76 24.92
CA ILE A 274 3.97 -6.66 23.51
C ILE A 274 5.21 -6.76 22.61
N ARG A 275 5.20 -7.76 21.72
CA ARG A 275 6.22 -7.92 20.67
C ARG A 275 5.69 -7.27 19.40
N THR A 276 6.46 -6.35 18.81
CA THR A 276 6.01 -5.62 17.62
C THR A 276 6.84 -5.94 16.38
N GLY A 277 6.30 -5.61 15.20
CA GLY A 277 6.99 -5.77 13.93
C GLY A 277 6.38 -4.90 12.85
N CYS A 278 7.19 -4.45 11.89
CA CYS A 278 6.74 -3.65 10.75
C CYS A 278 7.02 -4.34 9.42
N ILE A 279 6.02 -4.41 8.54
CA ILE A 279 6.17 -4.86 7.15
C ILE A 279 6.14 -3.65 6.23
N ARG A 280 7.08 -3.57 5.28
CA ARG A 280 7.18 -2.52 4.26
C ARG A 280 6.92 -3.14 2.89
N PRO A 281 5.65 -3.21 2.43
CA PRO A 281 5.36 -3.66 1.08
C PRO A 281 6.04 -2.74 0.05
N ALA A 282 6.64 -3.33 -0.98
CA ALA A 282 7.19 -2.60 -2.12
C ALA A 282 6.12 -1.77 -2.84
N ASN A 283 6.55 -0.75 -3.57
CA ASN A 283 5.63 0.16 -4.26
C ASN A 283 5.26 -0.39 -5.65
N GLY A 284 3.99 -0.55 -6.04
CA GLY A 284 2.74 -0.48 -5.29
C GLY A 284 2.12 -1.86 -5.00
N VAL A 285 1.25 -1.92 -3.99
CA VAL A 285 0.45 -3.11 -3.70
C VAL A 285 -0.72 -3.19 -4.68
N PHE A 286 -0.86 -4.31 -5.40
CA PHE A 286 -1.89 -4.49 -6.42
C PHE A 286 -2.62 -5.84 -6.31
N GLY A 287 -3.80 -5.97 -6.91
CA GLY A 287 -4.59 -7.19 -6.83
C GLY A 287 -6.11 -6.99 -6.80
N PRO A 288 -6.90 -8.07 -6.79
CA PRO A 288 -8.36 -8.00 -6.71
C PRO A 288 -8.87 -7.28 -5.46
N GLY A 289 -9.94 -6.50 -5.60
CA GLY A 289 -10.48 -5.68 -4.52
C GLY A 289 -10.01 -4.23 -4.58
N GLY A 290 -9.89 -3.70 -5.81
CA GLY A 290 -9.81 -2.27 -6.07
C GLY A 290 -8.48 -1.58 -5.83
N ASP A 291 -7.37 -2.16 -6.32
CA ASP A 291 -6.08 -1.48 -6.31
C ASP A 291 -5.99 -0.33 -7.33
N ILE A 292 -5.08 0.61 -7.05
CA ILE A 292 -4.86 1.86 -7.81
C ILE A 292 -4.06 1.60 -9.10
N LEU A 293 -3.27 0.54 -9.15
CA LEU A 293 -2.37 0.23 -10.26
C LEU A 293 -3.10 -0.60 -11.32
N ALA A 294 -3.44 -1.86 -11.06
CA ALA A 294 -4.07 -2.74 -12.05
C ALA A 294 -5.60 -2.57 -12.10
N GLY A 295 -6.27 -2.63 -10.96
CA GLY A 295 -7.73 -2.50 -10.86
C GLY A 295 -8.26 -1.19 -11.43
N GLY A 296 -7.63 -0.06 -11.07
CA GLY A 296 -7.98 1.27 -11.58
C GLY A 296 -7.86 1.38 -13.12
N TYR A 297 -6.81 0.80 -13.72
CA TYR A 297 -6.66 0.79 -15.18
C TYR A 297 -7.74 -0.06 -15.87
N LEU A 298 -8.11 -1.20 -15.29
CA LEU A 298 -9.16 -2.07 -15.82
C LEU A 298 -10.52 -1.38 -15.82
N VAL A 299 -10.86 -0.67 -14.74
CA VAL A 299 -12.11 0.10 -14.65
C VAL A 299 -12.14 1.25 -15.64
N ARG A 300 -11.05 2.02 -15.77
CA ARG A 300 -11.01 3.18 -16.69
C ARG A 300 -10.92 2.79 -18.16
N GLN A 301 -10.43 1.60 -18.47
CA GLN A 301 -10.10 1.10 -19.81
C GLN A 301 -9.00 1.92 -20.51
N THR A 302 -9.15 3.23 -20.66
CA THR A 302 -8.14 4.10 -21.27
C THR A 302 -7.48 4.97 -20.20
N THR A 303 -6.17 4.83 -20.01
CA THR A 303 -5.41 5.62 -19.04
C THR A 303 -4.16 6.22 -19.68
N PRO A 304 -4.12 7.56 -19.90
CA PRO A 304 -2.90 8.23 -20.35
C PRO A 304 -1.74 8.03 -19.37
N THR A 305 -0.54 7.77 -19.89
CA THR A 305 0.65 7.45 -19.08
C THR A 305 1.90 8.14 -19.59
N TRP A 306 2.86 8.39 -18.70
CA TRP A 306 4.19 8.90 -19.02
C TRP A 306 5.30 8.09 -18.35
N VAL A 307 4.95 6.92 -17.79
CA VAL A 307 5.81 6.16 -16.87
C VAL A 307 6.15 4.76 -17.40
N SER A 308 5.81 4.45 -18.65
CA SER A 308 5.95 3.11 -19.24
C SER A 308 7.38 2.54 -19.14
N ALA A 309 8.41 3.39 -19.23
CA ALA A 309 9.81 2.97 -19.11
C ALA A 309 10.24 2.67 -17.66
N ILE A 310 9.47 3.10 -16.67
CA ILE A 310 9.88 3.05 -15.26
C ILE A 310 9.73 1.62 -14.73
N VAL A 311 10.74 1.19 -13.97
CA VAL A 311 10.91 -0.19 -13.46
C VAL A 311 10.77 -0.19 -11.95
N HIS A 312 9.83 -1.00 -11.43
CA HIS A 312 9.55 -1.15 -10.00
C HIS A 312 9.38 -2.61 -9.60
N ASN A 313 9.80 -2.96 -8.38
CA ASN A 313 9.24 -4.16 -7.76
C ASN A 313 7.85 -3.86 -7.21
N PHE A 314 6.83 -4.47 -7.81
CA PHE A 314 5.47 -4.48 -7.29
C PHE A 314 5.29 -5.60 -6.27
N ILE A 315 4.20 -5.53 -5.51
CA ILE A 315 3.81 -6.62 -4.63
C ILE A 315 2.33 -6.95 -4.79
N TYR A 316 2.05 -8.22 -5.07
CA TYR A 316 0.70 -8.73 -5.10
C TYR A 316 0.10 -8.78 -3.69
N VAL A 317 -1.15 -8.35 -3.53
CA VAL A 317 -1.78 -8.17 -2.22
C VAL A 317 -1.83 -9.45 -1.37
N LYS A 318 -1.95 -10.63 -1.99
CA LYS A 318 -1.87 -11.90 -1.28
C LYS A 318 -0.46 -12.18 -0.75
N ASN A 319 0.58 -11.81 -1.49
CA ASN A 319 1.96 -11.87 -1.00
C ASN A 319 2.19 -10.86 0.14
N ALA A 320 1.58 -9.67 0.05
CA ALA A 320 1.67 -8.68 1.12
C ALA A 320 1.01 -9.18 2.43
N ALA A 321 -0.20 -9.74 2.35
CA ALA A 321 -0.89 -10.35 3.48
C ALA A 321 -0.09 -11.53 4.06
N HIS A 322 0.48 -12.38 3.20
CA HIS A 322 1.31 -13.50 3.61
C HIS A 322 2.53 -13.06 4.43
N GLY A 323 3.20 -11.98 4.02
CA GLY A 323 4.33 -11.42 4.78
C GLY A 323 3.96 -10.98 6.20
N HIS A 324 2.74 -10.48 6.42
CA HIS A 324 2.25 -10.14 7.77
C HIS A 324 2.08 -11.38 8.64
N LEU A 325 1.50 -12.45 8.08
CA LEU A 325 1.34 -13.72 8.79
C LEU A 325 2.69 -14.39 9.10
N CYS A 326 3.66 -14.33 8.18
CA CYS A 326 5.02 -14.82 8.42
C CYS A 326 5.67 -14.09 9.61
N TYR A 327 5.53 -12.75 9.67
CA TYR A 327 6.10 -12.00 10.78
C TYR A 327 5.39 -12.31 12.10
N GLU A 328 4.06 -12.42 12.11
CA GLU A 328 3.34 -12.89 13.30
C GLU A 328 3.88 -14.23 13.79
N ALA A 329 3.96 -15.23 12.91
CA ALA A 329 4.45 -16.55 13.27
C ALA A 329 5.87 -16.49 13.87
N ARG A 330 6.71 -15.60 13.34
CA ARG A 330 8.07 -15.40 13.84
C ARG A 330 8.12 -14.69 15.19
N LEU A 331 7.20 -13.77 15.47
CA LEU A 331 7.07 -13.10 16.76
C LEU A 331 6.51 -14.04 17.85
N LEU A 332 5.67 -15.00 17.46
CA LEU A 332 5.12 -16.03 18.36
C LEU A 332 6.12 -17.13 18.71
N SER A 333 7.04 -17.43 17.79
CA SER A 333 8.07 -18.46 17.96
C SER A 333 9.47 -17.83 18.06
N PRO A 334 9.83 -17.20 19.19
CA PRO A 334 11.22 -16.85 19.46
C PRO A 334 12.00 -18.15 19.68
N ALA A 335 12.51 -18.74 18.61
CA ALA A 335 13.40 -19.90 18.73
C ALA A 335 14.59 -19.52 19.62
N GLN A 336 14.91 -20.37 20.61
CA GLN A 336 16.02 -20.14 21.55
C GLN A 336 17.38 -19.92 20.86
N SER A 337 17.51 -20.38 19.61
CA SER A 337 18.72 -20.28 18.78
C SER A 337 18.66 -19.21 17.68
N SER A 338 17.53 -18.53 17.48
CA SER A 338 17.39 -17.52 16.42
C SER A 338 17.33 -16.11 17.01
N PRO A 339 17.89 -15.10 16.32
CA PRO A 339 17.88 -13.72 16.83
C PRO A 339 16.44 -13.24 17.09
N ASP A 340 16.26 -12.42 18.13
CA ASP A 340 14.98 -11.76 18.36
C ASP A 340 14.76 -10.70 17.28
N LEU A 341 13.72 -10.89 16.49
CA LEU A 341 13.33 -9.99 15.39
C LEU A 341 12.23 -9.01 15.79
N SER A 342 11.84 -8.98 17.06
CA SER A 342 10.85 -8.05 17.58
C SER A 342 11.35 -6.59 17.49
N GLY A 343 10.45 -5.66 17.18
CA GLY A 343 10.75 -4.24 16.98
C GLY A 343 11.46 -3.90 15.67
N GLN A 344 11.67 -4.86 14.76
CA GLN A 344 12.32 -4.64 13.46
C GLN A 344 11.30 -4.33 12.35
N ALA A 345 11.83 -3.93 11.18
CA ALA A 345 11.06 -3.68 9.97
C ALA A 345 11.65 -4.48 8.81
N PHE A 346 10.80 -5.00 7.92
CA PHE A 346 11.21 -5.83 6.79
C PHE A 346 10.53 -5.38 5.50
N THR A 347 11.30 -5.27 4.43
CA THR A 347 10.77 -5.00 3.08
C THR A 347 10.36 -6.32 2.42
N ILE A 348 9.23 -6.32 1.70
CA ILE A 348 8.74 -7.51 0.98
C ILE A 348 8.34 -7.16 -0.45
N THR A 349 8.61 -8.07 -1.39
CA THR A 349 8.24 -7.96 -2.81
C THR A 349 7.76 -9.30 -3.39
N ASP A 350 7.18 -9.27 -4.59
CA ASP A 350 7.00 -10.45 -5.44
C ASP A 350 8.34 -11.15 -5.76
N PRO A 351 8.33 -12.46 -6.12
CA PRO A 351 9.55 -13.27 -6.29
C PRO A 351 10.35 -12.98 -7.57
N ASN A 352 9.82 -12.18 -8.48
CA ASN A 352 10.43 -11.90 -9.79
C ASN A 352 11.30 -10.63 -9.78
N PRO A 353 12.23 -10.51 -10.75
CA PRO A 353 12.84 -9.22 -11.09
C PRO A 353 11.77 -8.14 -11.35
N PRO A 354 12.10 -6.86 -11.11
CA PRO A 354 11.14 -5.77 -11.24
C PRO A 354 10.71 -5.58 -12.70
N PRO A 355 9.41 -5.71 -13.05
CA PRO A 355 8.93 -5.36 -14.38
C PRO A 355 8.87 -3.84 -14.56
N SER A 356 8.75 -3.39 -15.80
CA SER A 356 8.37 -2.00 -16.09
C SER A 356 6.86 -1.80 -16.07
N TYR A 357 6.40 -0.56 -15.94
CA TYR A 357 4.99 -0.25 -16.19
C TYR A 357 4.55 -0.64 -17.60
N GLY A 358 5.43 -0.53 -18.60
CA GLY A 358 5.17 -1.00 -19.96
C GLY A 358 4.91 -2.51 -20.04
N ASP A 359 5.60 -3.30 -19.22
CA ASP A 359 5.36 -4.74 -19.09
C ASP A 359 3.96 -4.99 -18.48
N VAL A 360 3.58 -4.23 -17.43
CA VAL A 360 2.23 -4.28 -16.84
C VAL A 360 1.16 -3.93 -17.88
N TYR A 361 1.35 -2.84 -18.63
CA TYR A 361 0.43 -2.40 -19.69
C TYR A 361 0.27 -3.46 -20.77
N THR A 362 1.36 -4.11 -21.16
CA THR A 362 1.33 -5.20 -22.14
C THR A 362 0.44 -6.35 -21.66
N VAL A 363 0.52 -6.74 -20.39
CA VAL A 363 -0.35 -7.78 -19.82
C VAL A 363 -1.81 -7.32 -19.83
N LEU A 364 -2.11 -6.13 -19.29
CA LEU A 364 -3.48 -5.64 -19.18
C LEU A 364 -4.15 -5.46 -20.56
N SER A 365 -3.46 -4.87 -21.53
CA SER A 365 -3.96 -4.68 -22.90
C SER A 365 -4.11 -5.99 -23.67
N SER A 366 -3.36 -7.04 -23.29
CA SER A 366 -3.47 -8.36 -23.91
C SER A 366 -4.65 -9.19 -23.41
N LEU A 367 -5.13 -8.91 -22.19
CA LEU A 367 -6.13 -9.72 -21.49
C LEU A 367 -7.46 -8.98 -21.26
N SER A 368 -7.51 -7.68 -21.53
CA SER A 368 -8.66 -6.80 -21.29
C SER A 368 -8.64 -5.65 -22.31
N PRO A 369 -9.78 -5.02 -22.67
CA PRO A 369 -9.84 -3.86 -23.56
C PRO A 369 -9.28 -2.59 -22.91
N THR A 370 -8.02 -2.63 -22.46
CA THR A 370 -7.32 -1.50 -21.86
C THR A 370 -6.31 -0.88 -22.81
N THR A 371 -6.17 0.45 -22.79
CA THR A 371 -5.23 1.19 -23.63
C THR A 371 -4.48 2.25 -22.83
N PHE A 372 -3.22 2.48 -23.21
CA PHE A 372 -2.29 3.33 -22.47
C PHE A 372 -1.62 4.35 -23.40
N PRO A 373 -2.32 5.40 -23.83
CA PRO A 373 -1.73 6.43 -24.69
C PRO A 373 -0.60 7.15 -23.94
N THR A 374 0.56 7.25 -24.58
CA THR A 374 1.72 7.90 -23.97
C THR A 374 1.63 9.42 -24.12
N ILE A 375 1.89 10.14 -23.03
CA ILE A 375 1.96 11.59 -22.98
C ILE A 375 3.31 12.04 -22.39
N SER A 376 3.68 13.30 -22.63
CA SER A 376 4.96 13.87 -22.21
C SER A 376 5.08 13.94 -20.67
N PRO A 377 6.08 13.29 -20.04
CA PRO A 377 6.30 13.41 -18.59
C PRO A 377 6.67 14.82 -18.18
N THR A 378 7.45 15.55 -18.99
CA THR A 378 7.82 16.93 -18.68
C THR A 378 6.60 17.85 -18.71
N LEU A 379 5.73 17.71 -19.71
CA LEU A 379 4.48 18.47 -19.75
C LEU A 379 3.61 18.14 -18.52
N MET A 380 3.46 16.86 -18.20
CA MET A 380 2.65 16.44 -17.04
C MET A 380 3.23 16.91 -15.71
N LEU A 381 4.55 17.01 -15.60
CA LEU A 381 5.20 17.61 -14.44
C LEU A 381 4.85 19.09 -14.29
N LEU A 382 4.88 19.86 -15.39
CA LEU A 382 4.47 21.27 -15.36
C LEU A 382 3.00 21.43 -14.97
N VAL A 383 2.11 20.58 -15.50
CA VAL A 383 0.69 20.55 -15.12
C VAL A 383 0.53 20.23 -13.63
N SER A 384 1.32 19.27 -13.11
CA SER A 384 1.27 18.90 -11.69
C SER A 384 1.65 20.06 -10.76
N HIS A 385 2.62 20.90 -11.15
CA HIS A 385 2.95 22.11 -10.41
C HIS A 385 1.81 23.13 -10.43
N ALA A 386 1.13 23.30 -11.57
CA ALA A 386 -0.03 24.18 -11.65
C ALA A 386 -1.18 23.70 -10.74
N ILE A 387 -1.44 22.39 -10.70
CA ILE A 387 -2.43 21.78 -9.80
C ILE A 387 -2.03 21.98 -8.34
N GLU A 388 -0.77 21.72 -7.98
CA GLU A 388 -0.25 21.95 -6.63
C GLU A 388 -0.44 23.42 -6.22
N HIS A 389 -0.18 24.39 -7.11
CA HIS A 389 -0.37 25.80 -6.80
C HIS A 389 -1.84 26.16 -6.52
N VAL A 390 -2.78 25.70 -7.35
CA VAL A 390 -4.23 25.94 -7.12
C VAL A 390 -4.67 25.26 -5.81
N TYR A 391 -4.22 24.03 -5.60
CA TYR A 391 -4.50 23.27 -4.39
C TYR A 391 -4.00 23.99 -3.14
N LEU A 392 -2.72 24.37 -3.11
CA LEU A 392 -2.10 25.08 -1.98
C LEU A 392 -2.73 26.45 -1.76
N ALA A 393 -3.04 27.20 -2.81
CA ALA A 393 -3.71 28.50 -2.68
C ALA A 393 -5.04 28.35 -1.92
N ARG A 394 -5.88 27.39 -2.33
CA ARG A 394 -7.14 27.09 -1.62
C ARG A 394 -6.87 26.69 -0.18
N GLN A 395 -5.98 25.72 0.06
CA GLN A 395 -5.77 25.19 1.41
C GLN A 395 -5.19 26.22 2.38
N LEU A 396 -4.21 27.02 1.95
CA LEU A 396 -3.61 28.05 2.79
C LEU A 396 -4.60 29.17 3.11
N LEU A 397 -5.48 29.52 2.16
CA LEU A 397 -6.57 30.47 2.42
C LEU A 397 -7.58 29.92 3.42
N LEU A 398 -7.98 28.65 3.31
CA LEU A 398 -8.91 28.00 4.23
C LEU A 398 -8.33 27.83 5.65
N LEU A 399 -7.02 27.60 5.76
CA LEU A 399 -6.30 27.52 7.04
C LEU A 399 -6.04 28.90 7.67
N SER A 400 -6.30 30.00 6.96
CA SER A 400 -6.02 31.34 7.45
C SER A 400 -6.88 31.69 8.68
N PRO A 401 -6.33 32.36 9.71
CA PRO A 401 -7.12 32.86 10.82
C PRO A 401 -8.03 34.04 10.42
N VAL A 402 -7.76 34.68 9.26
CA VAL A 402 -8.51 35.86 8.80
C VAL A 402 -9.78 35.43 8.06
N ARG A 403 -10.94 35.86 8.56
CA ARG A 403 -12.26 35.49 7.98
C ARG A 403 -12.39 35.83 6.49
N LEU A 404 -11.90 37.00 6.06
CA LEU A 404 -11.92 37.41 4.67
C LEU A 404 -11.10 36.46 3.78
N LEU A 405 -9.91 36.07 4.21
CA LEU A 405 -9.06 35.14 3.45
C LEU A 405 -9.70 33.74 3.37
N ARG A 406 -10.36 33.28 4.44
CA ARG A 406 -11.13 32.02 4.37
C ARG A 406 -12.29 32.09 3.38
N ALA A 407 -13.01 33.21 3.35
CA ALA A 407 -14.09 33.42 2.37
C ALA A 407 -13.54 33.41 0.93
N LEU A 408 -12.38 34.04 0.69
CA LEU A 408 -11.70 33.95 -0.61
C LEU A 408 -11.27 32.51 -0.94
N GLY A 409 -10.82 31.74 0.06
CA GLY A 409 -10.48 30.32 -0.12
C GLY A 409 -11.65 29.46 -0.59
N GLN A 410 -12.88 29.79 -0.17
CA GLN A 410 -14.10 29.11 -0.63
C GLN A 410 -14.40 29.39 -2.11
N LEU A 411 -13.92 30.51 -2.66
CA LEU A 411 -14.08 30.86 -4.08
C LEU A 411 -13.05 30.16 -4.99
N VAL A 412 -11.90 29.74 -4.45
CA VAL A 412 -10.90 29.00 -5.23
C VAL A 412 -11.45 27.60 -5.52
N PRO A 413 -11.47 27.12 -6.77
CA PRO A 413 -12.01 25.80 -7.10
C PRO A 413 -11.33 24.66 -6.32
N ALA A 414 -12.12 23.66 -5.92
CA ALA A 414 -11.60 22.48 -5.24
C ALA A 414 -10.92 21.57 -6.26
N VAL A 415 -9.69 21.12 -5.97
CA VAL A 415 -9.08 20.01 -6.71
C VAL A 415 -9.55 18.71 -6.06
N THR A 416 -10.52 18.04 -6.69
CA THR A 416 -11.18 16.83 -6.18
C THR A 416 -10.98 15.64 -7.10
N GLY A 417 -11.39 14.45 -6.67
CA GLY A 417 -11.27 13.23 -7.47
C GLY A 417 -9.82 12.87 -7.80
N ASP A 418 -9.61 12.17 -8.92
CA ASP A 418 -8.29 11.64 -9.29
C ASP A 418 -7.24 12.71 -9.59
N ILE A 419 -7.65 13.90 -10.02
CA ILE A 419 -6.72 14.97 -10.41
C ILE A 419 -5.91 15.50 -9.22
N VAL A 420 -6.40 15.34 -7.98
CA VAL A 420 -5.65 15.72 -6.77
C VAL A 420 -4.33 14.96 -6.65
N ASN A 421 -4.27 13.75 -7.21
CA ASN A 421 -3.08 12.92 -7.18
C ASN A 421 -1.98 13.44 -8.12
N LEU A 422 -2.33 14.23 -9.14
CA LEU A 422 -1.37 14.83 -10.07
C LEU A 422 -0.73 16.08 -9.44
N GLN A 423 0.20 15.84 -8.52
CA GLN A 423 1.05 16.86 -7.90
C GLN A 423 2.51 16.41 -7.98
N PRO A 424 3.50 17.32 -7.81
CA PRO A 424 4.91 17.00 -8.09
C PRO A 424 5.48 15.86 -7.25
N SER A 425 4.95 15.61 -6.04
CA SER A 425 5.38 14.48 -5.22
C SER A 425 5.11 13.11 -5.85
N LEU A 426 4.07 12.99 -6.71
CA LEU A 426 3.77 11.76 -7.45
C LEU A 426 4.96 11.33 -8.32
N PHE A 427 5.68 12.27 -8.92
CA PHE A 427 6.78 11.97 -9.84
C PHE A 427 7.96 11.28 -9.15
N ASN A 428 8.16 11.50 -7.85
CA ASN A 428 9.17 10.75 -7.09
C ASN A 428 8.79 9.27 -6.91
N LEU A 429 7.50 8.94 -6.94
CA LEU A 429 7.02 7.56 -6.89
C LEU A 429 6.94 6.93 -8.27
N THR A 430 6.70 7.70 -9.33
CA THR A 430 6.35 7.15 -10.64
C THR A 430 7.36 7.43 -11.75
N GLN A 431 8.31 8.36 -11.56
CA GLN A 431 9.35 8.72 -12.53
C GLN A 431 10.77 8.39 -12.05
N VAL A 432 10.90 7.51 -11.06
CA VAL A 432 12.17 6.99 -10.53
C VAL A 432 12.14 5.47 -10.63
N HIS A 433 13.24 4.83 -11.02
CA HIS A 433 13.36 3.38 -11.01
C HIS A 433 13.67 2.90 -9.58
N LEU A 434 12.83 2.03 -9.03
CA LEU A 434 12.88 1.58 -7.64
C LEU A 434 13.08 0.08 -7.59
N VAL A 435 14.21 -0.35 -7.06
CA VAL A 435 14.58 -1.77 -6.95
C VAL A 435 14.67 -2.14 -5.48
N TRP A 436 13.92 -3.14 -5.06
CA TRP A 436 13.81 -3.57 -3.67
C TRP A 436 14.37 -4.98 -3.51
N ASP A 437 15.25 -5.16 -2.53
CA ASP A 437 15.79 -6.45 -2.11
C ASP A 437 15.12 -6.90 -0.80
N ASP A 438 14.33 -7.97 -0.87
CA ASP A 438 13.62 -8.58 0.28
C ASP A 438 14.32 -9.84 0.83
N SER A 439 15.57 -10.10 0.45
CA SER A 439 16.33 -11.29 0.87
C SER A 439 16.30 -11.51 2.39
N ARG A 440 16.44 -10.44 3.16
CA ARG A 440 16.37 -10.46 4.63
C ARG A 440 15.01 -10.94 5.15
N ALA A 441 13.90 -10.55 4.53
CA ALA A 441 12.57 -11.02 4.92
C ALA A 441 12.40 -12.51 4.60
N ARG A 442 12.93 -12.99 3.47
CA ARG A 442 12.89 -14.41 3.10
C ARG A 442 13.68 -15.26 4.08
N GLU A 443 14.89 -14.84 4.41
CA GLU A 443 15.79 -15.55 5.31
C GLU A 443 15.27 -15.55 6.76
N LEU A 444 14.91 -14.39 7.29
CA LEU A 444 14.65 -14.23 8.73
C LEU A 444 13.19 -14.45 9.13
N LEU A 445 12.23 -14.16 8.24
CA LEU A 445 10.79 -14.37 8.48
C LEU A 445 10.25 -15.67 7.85
N GLY A 446 11.02 -16.33 6.99
CA GLY A 446 10.51 -17.43 6.16
C GLY A 446 9.53 -16.96 5.09
N TYR A 447 9.58 -15.68 4.71
CA TYR A 447 8.71 -15.12 3.69
C TYR A 447 8.98 -15.77 2.33
N THR A 448 8.02 -16.51 1.81
CA THR A 448 8.14 -17.20 0.51
C THR A 448 7.01 -16.72 -0.41
N PRO A 449 7.19 -15.61 -1.14
CA PRO A 449 6.12 -15.06 -1.97
C PRO A 449 5.79 -16.03 -3.11
N ARG A 450 4.50 -16.33 -3.26
CA ARG A 450 4.01 -17.41 -4.15
C ARG A 450 3.55 -16.91 -5.50
N TYR A 451 3.09 -15.68 -5.53
CA TYR A 451 2.52 -15.09 -6.73
C TYR A 451 3.59 -14.25 -7.40
N THR A 452 3.94 -14.54 -8.65
CA THR A 452 4.71 -13.59 -9.46
C THR A 452 3.83 -12.38 -9.79
N THR A 453 4.45 -11.26 -10.12
CA THR A 453 3.73 -10.06 -10.57
C THR A 453 2.84 -10.39 -11.78
N LEU A 454 3.34 -11.15 -12.75
CA LEU A 454 2.57 -11.63 -13.90
C LEU A 454 1.33 -12.44 -13.48
N ARG A 455 1.49 -13.40 -12.56
CA ARG A 455 0.36 -14.19 -12.06
C ARG A 455 -0.66 -13.31 -11.33
N GLY A 456 -0.19 -12.40 -10.48
CA GLY A 456 -1.05 -11.43 -9.79
C GLY A 456 -1.86 -10.57 -10.76
N LEU A 457 -1.25 -10.14 -11.88
CA LEU A 457 -1.95 -9.36 -12.91
C LEU A 457 -3.04 -10.19 -13.59
N CYS A 458 -2.75 -11.45 -13.94
CA CYS A 458 -3.76 -12.36 -14.48
C CYS A 458 -4.92 -12.59 -13.49
N GLU A 459 -4.65 -12.80 -12.20
CA GLU A 459 -5.69 -12.92 -11.17
C GLU A 459 -6.53 -11.64 -11.05
N THR A 460 -5.90 -10.47 -11.15
CA THR A 460 -6.59 -9.18 -11.09
C THR A 460 -7.53 -9.00 -12.29
N VAL A 461 -7.04 -9.26 -13.51
CA VAL A 461 -7.86 -9.21 -14.73
C VAL A 461 -9.03 -10.18 -14.63
N ARG A 462 -8.78 -11.41 -14.18
CA ARG A 462 -9.82 -12.41 -14.04
C ARG A 462 -10.88 -11.99 -13.03
N ALA A 463 -10.47 -11.52 -11.86
CA ALA A 463 -11.41 -11.04 -10.84
C ALA A 463 -12.26 -9.89 -11.36
N HIS A 464 -11.67 -8.96 -12.11
CA HIS A 464 -12.39 -7.88 -12.78
C HIS A 464 -13.44 -8.40 -13.79
N GLN A 465 -13.07 -9.37 -14.63
CA GLN A 465 -13.97 -10.01 -15.60
C GLN A 465 -15.15 -10.73 -14.93
N LEU A 466 -14.91 -11.34 -13.76
CA LEU A 466 -15.94 -11.98 -12.94
C LEU A 466 -16.79 -10.97 -12.14
N GLY A 467 -16.50 -9.67 -12.25
CA GLY A 467 -17.28 -8.62 -11.61
C GLY A 467 -16.88 -8.29 -10.17
N ALA A 468 -15.76 -8.81 -9.67
CA ALA A 468 -15.30 -8.59 -8.29
C ALA A 468 -15.04 -7.10 -7.96
N ASP A 469 -14.74 -6.27 -8.97
CA ASP A 469 -14.42 -4.85 -8.78
C ASP A 469 -15.57 -3.88 -9.15
N ARG A 470 -16.75 -4.38 -9.57
CA ARG A 470 -17.85 -3.52 -10.07
C ARG A 470 -18.42 -2.56 -9.03
N ASP A 471 -18.40 -2.95 -7.75
CA ASP A 471 -19.00 -2.17 -6.65
C ASP A 471 -17.98 -1.55 -5.71
N ASP A 472 -16.67 -1.81 -5.88
CA ASP A 472 -15.68 -1.28 -4.96
C ASP A 472 -15.38 0.21 -5.22
N ARG A 473 -15.44 1.02 -4.16
CA ARG A 473 -15.24 2.48 -4.25
C ARG A 473 -13.80 2.83 -4.62
N ARG A 474 -12.83 1.98 -4.24
CA ARG A 474 -11.40 2.24 -4.41
C ARG A 474 -10.95 2.14 -5.88
N SER A 475 -11.53 1.22 -6.65
CA SER A 475 -11.31 1.11 -8.11
C SER A 475 -11.94 2.27 -8.88
N LYS A 476 -13.00 2.87 -8.34
CA LYS A 476 -13.68 4.07 -8.89
C LYS A 476 -13.01 5.39 -8.50
N LEU A 477 -12.13 5.40 -7.49
CA LEU A 477 -11.50 6.60 -6.90
C LEU A 477 -9.96 6.64 -7.01
N GLY A 478 -9.32 5.72 -7.75
CA GLY A 478 -7.87 5.51 -7.61
C GLY A 478 -7.09 5.25 -8.90
N GLY A 479 -6.08 6.11 -9.17
CA GLY A 479 -4.82 5.69 -9.82
C GLY A 479 -4.64 5.93 -11.30
N GLY A 480 -4.60 7.19 -11.71
CA GLY A 480 -4.46 7.60 -13.10
C GLY A 480 -5.35 8.81 -13.36
N ILE A 481 -4.94 9.71 -14.25
CA ILE A 481 -5.72 10.90 -14.55
C ILE A 481 -6.86 10.49 -15.47
N SER A 482 -8.08 10.41 -14.94
CA SER A 482 -9.26 10.45 -15.79
C SER A 482 -9.43 11.88 -16.32
N LEU A 483 -9.20 12.10 -17.62
CA LEU A 483 -9.58 13.34 -18.32
C LEU A 483 -11.04 13.27 -18.84
N GLY A 484 -11.90 12.49 -18.18
CA GLY A 484 -13.29 12.28 -18.56
C GLY A 484 -14.24 13.33 -17.97
N TRP A 485 -14.93 14.05 -18.84
CA TRP A 485 -15.99 15.02 -18.54
C TRP A 485 -17.19 14.36 -17.85
N GLY A 486 -17.22 14.36 -16.52
CA GLY A 486 -18.31 13.81 -15.70
C GLY A 486 -18.51 14.63 -14.43
N LEU A 487 -19.01 15.86 -14.58
CA LEU A 487 -19.02 16.94 -13.58
C LEU A 487 -19.99 16.80 -12.38
N PHE A 488 -20.61 15.64 -12.11
CA PHE A 488 -21.69 15.59 -11.09
C PHE A 488 -21.68 14.42 -10.09
N GLY A 489 -20.60 13.64 -9.99
CA GLY A 489 -20.55 12.47 -9.10
C GLY A 489 -19.52 12.49 -7.96
N ALA A 490 -18.54 13.39 -8.00
CA ALA A 490 -17.32 13.29 -7.18
C ALA A 490 -17.23 14.28 -6.00
N GLU A 491 -18.33 14.97 -5.65
CA GLU A 491 -18.33 15.96 -4.55
C GLU A 491 -18.32 15.34 -3.15
N ARG A 492 -18.81 14.11 -2.95
CA ARG A 492 -18.95 13.52 -1.59
C ARG A 492 -17.75 12.74 -1.05
N ALA A 493 -16.74 12.45 -1.86
CA ALA A 493 -15.65 11.57 -1.42
C ALA A 493 -14.43 12.30 -0.82
N VAL A 494 -14.35 13.63 -0.95
CA VAL A 494 -13.18 14.42 -0.54
C VAL A 494 -13.41 15.19 0.75
N GLU A 495 -14.66 15.37 1.19
CA GLU A 495 -14.99 16.07 2.45
C GLU A 495 -15.13 15.14 3.67
N ASP A 496 -15.29 13.82 3.45
CA ASP A 496 -15.43 12.82 4.52
C ASP A 496 -14.12 12.05 4.85
N VAL A 497 -12.93 12.65 4.59
CA VAL A 497 -11.60 12.09 4.94
C VAL A 497 -10.82 13.00 5.86
#